data_AF-A0A841JQL6-F1
#
_entry.id   AF-A0A841JQL6-F1
#
_cell.length_a   1.000
_cell.length_b   1.000
_cell.length_c   1.000
_cell.angle_alpha   90.00
_cell.angle_beta   90.00
_cell.angle_gamma   90.00
#
_symmetry.space_group_name_H-M   'P 1'
#
loop_
_entity.id
_entity.type
_entity.pdbx_description
1 polymer ?
#
loop_
_entity_poly.entity_id
_entity_poly.type
_entity_poly.pdbx_seq_one_letter_code
_entity_poly.pdbx_strand_id
1 'polypeptide(L)'
;MEREELRYSLEREDRTIPKIGTIIHEFINPLIYLRLEYHPNEIMAIHYGFEQVLAINQYSKITSAFVRSIYKLTSKDSTTINIEEAVRTDWCIKTCSEMYEYIEEGNKHHTFKQIKYKPTTVRRKQMQAVA
;
A
#
# COMPACT_ATOMS: atom_id res chain seq x y z
N MET A 1 14.09 -12.65 -13.97
CA MET A 1 12.74 -13.18 -13.67
C MET A 1 12.27 -12.78 -12.27
N GLU A 2 13.03 -13.02 -11.19
CA GLU A 2 12.59 -12.77 -9.79
C GLU A 2 12.08 -11.35 -9.42
N ARG A 3 12.32 -10.31 -10.22
CA ARG A 3 11.86 -8.94 -9.90
C ARG A 3 10.52 -8.56 -10.53
N GLU A 4 9.96 -9.41 -11.39
CA GLU A 4 8.69 -9.10 -12.04
C GLU A 4 7.51 -9.30 -11.08
N GLU A 5 7.55 -10.33 -10.24
CA GLU A 5 6.49 -10.65 -9.27
C GLU A 5 6.23 -9.49 -8.28
N LEU A 6 7.28 -8.82 -7.81
CA LEU A 6 7.20 -7.63 -6.95
C LEU A 6 6.66 -6.38 -7.67
N ARG A 7 6.52 -6.45 -8.99
CA ARG A 7 6.00 -5.38 -9.83
C ARG A 7 4.59 -5.67 -10.28
N TYR A 8 3.87 -6.49 -9.55
CA TYR A 8 2.43 -6.62 -9.69
C TYR A 8 1.72 -6.18 -8.41
N SER A 9 0.53 -5.63 -8.59
CA SER A 9 -0.39 -5.27 -7.53
C SER A 9 -1.78 -5.83 -7.83
N LEU A 10 -2.54 -6.07 -6.77
CA LEU A 10 -3.98 -6.17 -6.86
C LEU A 10 -4.56 -4.86 -6.34
N GLU A 11 -5.46 -4.28 -7.13
CA GLU A 11 -6.07 -2.98 -6.82
C GLU A 11 -7.58 -3.07 -6.92
N ARG A 12 -8.27 -2.51 -5.94
CA ARG A 12 -9.74 -2.38 -5.93
C ARG A 12 -10.11 -0.92 -5.69
N GLU A 13 -11.17 -0.48 -6.37
CA GLU A 13 -11.74 0.85 -6.18
C GLU A 13 -13.25 0.74 -6.33
N ASP A 14 -14.00 0.97 -5.25
CA ASP A 14 -15.46 1.02 -5.30
C ASP A 14 -15.91 2.48 -5.42
N ARG A 15 -16.66 2.79 -6.48
CA ARG A 15 -17.18 4.14 -6.78
C ARG A 15 -18.62 4.38 -6.32
N THR A 16 -19.13 3.49 -5.48
CA THR A 16 -20.51 3.53 -4.98
C THR A 16 -20.66 4.57 -3.87
N ILE A 17 -21.92 4.92 -3.55
CA ILE A 17 -22.24 5.77 -2.41
C ILE A 17 -21.68 5.10 -1.14
N PRO A 18 -20.86 5.78 -0.31
CA PRO A 18 -20.23 5.16 0.84
C PRO A 18 -21.28 4.60 1.80
N LYS A 19 -21.31 3.27 1.93
CA LYS A 19 -22.00 2.55 3.00
C LYS A 19 -20.95 1.97 3.94
N ILE A 20 -21.31 1.74 5.19
CA ILE A 20 -20.43 1.07 6.16
C ILE A 20 -19.89 -0.23 5.55
N GLY A 21 -18.57 -0.41 5.61
CA GLY A 21 -17.87 -1.56 5.01
C GLY A 21 -17.42 -1.35 3.56
N THR A 22 -17.73 -0.20 2.93
CA THR A 22 -17.33 0.06 1.54
C THR A 22 -15.82 0.25 1.46
N ILE A 23 -15.17 -0.49 0.55
CA ILE A 23 -13.74 -0.37 0.25
C ILE A 23 -13.57 0.67 -0.85
N ILE A 24 -13.22 1.89 -0.47
CA ILE A 24 -13.07 3.00 -1.42
C ILE A 24 -11.87 2.75 -2.31
N HIS A 25 -10.74 2.39 -1.69
CA HIS A 25 -9.53 2.03 -2.41
C HIS A 25 -8.78 0.97 -1.63
N GLU A 26 -8.23 0.00 -2.33
CA GLU A 26 -7.37 -1.01 -1.75
C GLU A 26 -6.25 -1.34 -2.72
N PHE A 27 -5.03 -1.38 -2.20
CA PHE A 27 -3.81 -1.70 -2.90
C PHE A 27 -3.08 -2.77 -2.09
N ILE A 28 -2.66 -3.83 -2.77
CA ILE A 28 -1.82 -4.87 -2.19
C ILE A 28 -0.77 -5.33 -3.18
N ASN A 29 0.43 -5.57 -2.67
CA ASN A 29 1.49 -6.30 -3.35
C ASN A 29 2.24 -7.19 -2.33
N PRO A 30 3.23 -7.99 -2.75
CA PRO A 30 3.94 -8.89 -1.83
C PRO A 30 4.67 -8.22 -0.64
N LEU A 31 4.79 -6.89 -0.62
CA LEU A 31 5.54 -6.14 0.40
C LEU A 31 4.67 -5.21 1.23
N ILE A 32 3.57 -4.69 0.69
CA ILE A 32 2.76 -3.65 1.32
C ILE A 32 1.27 -3.84 1.03
N TYR A 33 0.47 -3.40 1.99
CA TYR A 33 -0.98 -3.37 1.95
C TYR A 33 -1.46 -1.98 2.39
N LEU A 34 -2.45 -1.44 1.68
CA LEU A 34 -3.10 -0.18 2.02
C LEU A 34 -4.56 -0.24 1.62
N ARG A 35 -5.46 0.09 2.55
CA ARG A 35 -6.89 0.15 2.32
C ARG A 35 -7.49 1.40 2.94
N LEU A 36 -8.36 2.04 2.17
CA LEU A 36 -9.26 3.09 2.62
C LEU A 36 -10.68 2.51 2.67
N GLU A 37 -11.28 2.51 3.85
CA GLU A 37 -12.61 1.97 4.12
C GLU A 37 -13.53 3.02 4.73
N TYR A 38 -14.83 2.91 4.45
CA TYR A 38 -15.86 3.61 5.20
C TYR A 38 -16.23 2.82 6.47
N HIS A 39 -15.72 3.24 7.63
CA HIS A 39 -15.81 2.50 8.90
C HIS A 39 -17.21 2.65 9.56
N PRO A 40 -17.65 1.67 10.38
CA PRO A 40 -18.93 1.72 11.10
C PRO A 40 -19.23 2.98 11.92
N ASN A 41 -18.20 3.74 12.33
CA ASN A 41 -18.35 4.96 13.13
C ASN A 41 -18.51 6.22 12.25
N GLU A 42 -18.88 6.06 10.97
CA GLU A 42 -18.95 7.14 9.95
C GLU A 42 -17.63 7.91 9.76
N ILE A 43 -16.51 7.26 10.08
CA ILE A 43 -15.16 7.78 9.92
C ILE A 43 -14.49 7.01 8.78
N MET A 44 -13.71 7.70 7.94
CA MET A 44 -12.83 7.03 6.99
C MET A 44 -11.72 6.32 7.76
N ALA A 45 -11.45 5.06 7.48
CA ALA A 45 -10.38 4.30 8.11
C ALA A 45 -9.29 3.96 7.09
N ILE A 46 -8.04 4.25 7.46
CA ILE A 46 -6.84 3.87 6.73
C ILE A 46 -6.23 2.66 7.44
N HIS A 47 -6.29 1.54 6.76
CA HIS A 47 -5.68 0.29 7.18
C HIS A 47 -4.41 0.05 6.37
N TYR A 48 -3.39 -0.51 7.00
CA TYR A 48 -2.12 -0.77 6.31
C TYR A 48 -1.44 -2.04 6.83
N GLY A 49 -0.56 -2.58 6.00
CA GLY A 49 0.25 -3.74 6.32
C GLY A 49 1.53 -3.74 5.53
N PHE A 50 2.50 -4.52 5.98
CA PHE A 50 3.77 -4.64 5.29
C PHE A 50 4.47 -5.95 5.66
N GLU A 51 5.31 -6.45 4.77
CA GLU A 51 6.16 -7.60 5.05
C GLU A 51 7.25 -7.21 6.05
N GLN A 52 7.27 -7.84 7.22
CA GLN A 52 8.29 -7.61 8.23
C GLN A 52 9.63 -8.18 7.78
N VAL A 53 10.54 -7.30 7.35
CA VAL A 53 11.86 -7.72 6.90
C VAL A 53 12.83 -7.81 8.08
N LEU A 54 13.16 -9.03 8.49
CA LEU A 54 14.04 -9.31 9.64
C LEU A 54 15.54 -9.05 9.37
N ALA A 55 15.95 -8.99 8.10
CA ALA A 55 17.33 -8.71 7.70
C ALA A 55 17.43 -7.38 6.94
N ILE A 56 18.56 -6.68 7.10
CA ILE A 56 18.82 -5.46 6.33
C ILE A 56 19.05 -5.85 4.87
N ASN A 57 18.03 -5.63 4.03
CA ASN A 57 18.11 -5.89 2.59
C ASN A 57 17.37 -4.79 1.80
N GLN A 58 17.24 -4.96 0.48
CA GLN A 58 16.59 -3.97 -0.37
C GLN A 58 15.09 -3.76 -0.04
N TYR A 59 14.41 -4.77 0.49
CA TYR A 59 12.98 -4.72 0.83
C TYR A 59 12.74 -4.00 2.14
N SER A 60 13.65 -4.11 3.12
CA SER A 60 13.55 -3.37 4.38
C SER A 60 13.53 -1.85 4.15
N LYS A 61 14.24 -1.37 3.11
CA LYS A 61 14.18 0.04 2.69
C LYS A 61 12.80 0.43 2.18
N ILE A 62 12.13 -0.45 1.42
CA ILE A 62 10.80 -0.22 0.84
C ILE A 62 9.76 -0.16 1.95
N THR A 63 9.69 -1.20 2.79
CA THR A 63 8.69 -1.29 3.86
C THR A 63 8.89 -0.20 4.91
N SER A 64 10.15 0.12 5.27
CA SER A 64 10.44 1.25 6.16
C SER A 64 10.05 2.61 5.53
N ALA A 65 10.27 2.80 4.23
CA ALA A 65 9.87 4.02 3.54
C ALA A 65 8.34 4.15 3.44
N PHE A 66 7.64 3.04 3.21
CA PHE A 66 6.18 2.98 3.23
C PHE A 66 5.62 3.38 4.59
N VAL A 67 6.05 2.73 5.69
CA VAL A 67 5.58 3.04 7.04
C VAL A 67 5.84 4.51 7.40
N ARG A 68 7.05 5.03 7.12
CA ARG A 68 7.35 6.46 7.32
C ARG A 68 6.46 7.37 6.48
N SER A 69 6.07 6.95 5.28
CA SER A 69 5.21 7.74 4.40
C SER A 69 3.80 7.82 4.95
N ILE A 70 3.26 6.74 5.52
CA ILE A 70 1.98 6.77 6.24
C ILE A 70 2.02 7.84 7.33
N TYR A 71 2.90 7.68 8.33
CA TYR A 71 2.99 8.63 9.45
C TYR A 71 3.24 10.07 9.01
N LYS A 72 4.11 10.28 8.02
CA LYS A 72 4.42 11.63 7.54
C LYS A 72 3.23 12.28 6.84
N LEU A 73 2.54 11.53 5.96
CA LEU A 73 1.46 12.06 5.13
C LEU A 73 0.15 12.19 5.91
N THR A 74 -0.03 11.41 6.98
CA THR A 74 -1.23 11.46 7.83
C THR A 74 -1.06 12.28 9.10
N SER A 75 0.15 12.75 9.41
CA SER A 75 0.40 13.59 10.58
C SER A 75 -0.51 14.81 10.57
N LYS A 76 -1.17 15.08 11.70
CA LYS A 76 -2.01 16.28 11.89
C LYS A 76 -1.29 17.59 11.60
N ASP A 77 0.04 17.63 11.78
CA ASP A 77 0.86 18.82 11.53
C ASP A 77 1.05 19.08 10.02
N SER A 78 0.84 18.04 9.20
CA SER A 78 0.97 18.08 7.74
C SER A 78 -0.36 18.35 7.01
N THR A 79 -1.51 18.28 7.70
CA THR A 79 -2.84 18.28 7.07
C THR A 79 -3.80 19.27 7.73
N THR A 80 -4.68 19.88 6.93
CA THR A 80 -5.69 20.84 7.43
C THR A 80 -6.84 20.17 8.18
N ILE A 81 -7.05 18.88 7.93
CA ILE A 81 -8.01 18.02 8.63
C ILE A 81 -7.23 16.94 9.37
N ASN A 82 -7.72 16.50 10.54
CA ASN A 82 -7.05 15.47 11.33
C ASN A 82 -7.30 14.08 10.73
N ILE A 83 -6.56 13.72 9.68
CA ILE A 83 -6.61 12.37 9.09
C ILE A 83 -5.74 11.36 9.86
N GLU A 84 -5.00 11.81 10.87
CA GLU A 84 -4.19 10.92 11.73
C GLU A 84 -5.10 9.95 12.50
N GLU A 85 -6.25 10.43 12.97
CA GLU A 85 -7.28 9.64 13.66
C GLU A 85 -7.91 8.56 12.77
N ALA A 86 -7.80 8.68 11.45
CA ALA A 86 -8.26 7.66 10.51
C ALA A 86 -7.32 6.44 10.46
N VAL A 87 -6.06 6.57 10.88
CA VAL A 87 -5.06 5.50 10.76
C VAL A 87 -5.28 4.45 11.83
N ARG A 88 -5.57 3.22 11.42
CA ARG A 88 -5.86 2.08 12.30
C ARG A 88 -4.57 1.33 12.64
N THR A 89 -3.98 1.65 13.79
CA THR A 89 -2.78 0.96 14.31
C THR A 89 -3.11 -0.34 15.04
N ASP A 90 -4.36 -0.50 15.48
CA ASP A 90 -4.90 -1.72 16.10
C ASP A 90 -5.05 -2.87 15.08
N TRP A 91 -5.01 -2.56 13.79
CA TRP A 91 -5.14 -3.53 12.70
C TRP A 91 -4.04 -3.33 11.66
N CYS A 92 -2.85 -3.84 11.98
CA CYS A 92 -1.68 -3.83 11.09
C CYS A 92 -1.25 -5.26 10.75
N ILE A 93 -1.32 -5.62 9.47
CA ILE A 93 -0.86 -6.93 8.97
C ILE A 93 0.67 -6.87 8.80
N LYS A 94 1.40 -7.87 9.31
CA LYS A 94 2.87 -7.83 9.37
C LYS A 94 3.57 -8.86 8.51
N THR A 95 2.81 -9.79 7.93
CA THR A 95 3.37 -10.85 7.09
C THR A 95 2.64 -10.91 5.76
N CYS A 96 3.38 -11.30 4.73
CA CYS A 96 2.89 -11.50 3.37
C CYS A 96 1.79 -12.58 3.31
N SER A 97 1.96 -13.67 4.05
CA SER A 97 0.95 -14.73 4.15
C SER A 97 -0.38 -14.21 4.67
N GLU A 98 -0.39 -13.47 5.80
CA GLU A 98 -1.61 -12.88 6.35
C GLU A 98 -2.25 -11.87 5.37
N MET A 99 -1.44 -11.11 4.63
CA MET A 99 -1.95 -10.18 3.60
C MET A 99 -2.67 -10.92 2.47
N TYR A 100 -2.12 -12.07 2.03
CA TYR A 100 -2.72 -12.90 0.98
C TYR A 100 -3.96 -13.66 1.45
N GLU A 101 -3.93 -14.23 2.66
CA GLU A 101 -5.09 -14.89 3.27
C GLU A 101 -6.26 -13.92 3.41
N TYR A 102 -6.00 -12.69 3.84
CA TYR A 102 -7.04 -11.65 3.96
C TYR A 102 -7.74 -11.35 2.63
N ILE A 103 -7.00 -11.31 1.52
CA ILE A 103 -7.60 -11.02 0.21
C ILE A 103 -8.16 -12.25 -0.49
N GLU A 104 -7.84 -13.48 -0.06
CA GLU A 104 -8.29 -14.69 -0.75
C GLU A 104 -9.81 -14.74 -0.89
N GLU A 105 -10.53 -14.28 0.13
CA GLU A 105 -11.99 -14.20 0.14
C GLU A 105 -12.54 -13.01 -0.70
N GLY A 106 -11.72 -11.99 -0.93
CA GLY A 106 -12.09 -10.71 -1.57
C GLY A 106 -11.52 -10.47 -2.97
N ASN A 107 -10.60 -11.31 -3.44
CA ASN A 107 -9.76 -11.09 -4.62
C ASN A 107 -10.53 -10.88 -5.92
N LYS A 108 -11.76 -11.42 -6.01
CA LYS A 108 -12.67 -11.30 -7.16
C LYS A 108 -13.03 -9.85 -7.51
N HIS A 109 -12.83 -8.93 -6.57
CA HIS A 109 -13.11 -7.51 -6.74
C HIS A 109 -11.87 -6.71 -7.18
N HIS A 110 -10.70 -7.35 -7.25
CA HIS A 110 -9.45 -6.69 -7.58
C HIS A 110 -9.13 -6.82 -9.07
N THR A 111 -8.47 -5.79 -9.58
CA THR A 111 -7.80 -5.80 -10.87
C THR A 111 -6.31 -6.05 -10.65
N PHE A 112 -5.76 -7.03 -11.36
CA PHE A 112 -4.32 -7.25 -11.40
C PHE A 112 -3.65 -6.20 -12.28
N LYS A 113 -2.65 -5.49 -11.75
CA LYS A 113 -1.93 -4.43 -12.45
C LYS A 113 -0.42 -4.62 -12.38
N GLN A 114 0.26 -4.30 -13.48
CA GLN A 114 1.71 -4.25 -13.52
C GLN A 114 2.22 -2.85 -13.15
N ILE A 115 3.06 -2.78 -12.13
CA ILE A 115 3.80 -1.60 -11.72
C ILE A 115 4.91 -1.34 -12.74
N LYS A 116 4.74 -0.28 -13.54
CA LYS A 116 5.72 0.15 -14.54
C LYS A 116 7.04 0.55 -13.88
N TYR A 117 8.16 0.00 -14.37
CA TYR A 117 9.48 0.37 -13.91
C TYR A 117 9.77 1.80 -14.36
N LYS A 118 10.04 2.66 -13.39
CA LYS A 118 10.56 4.01 -13.65
C LYS A 118 12.04 4.00 -13.28
N PRO A 119 12.98 4.07 -14.24
CA PRO A 119 14.40 4.16 -13.95
C PRO A 119 14.68 5.42 -13.12
N THR A 120 15.60 5.31 -12.16
CA THR A 120 16.05 6.46 -11.38
C THR A 120 16.75 7.48 -12.28
N THR A 121 16.72 8.75 -11.90
CA THR A 121 17.30 9.86 -12.68
C THR A 121 18.78 9.63 -13.01
N VAL A 122 19.54 9.03 -12.08
CA VAL A 122 20.95 8.66 -12.28
C VAL A 122 21.11 7.60 -13.37
N ARG A 123 20.29 6.54 -13.33
CA ARG A 123 20.31 5.46 -14.33
C ARG A 123 19.83 5.95 -15.70
N ARG A 124 18.86 6.86 -15.73
CA ARG A 124 18.36 7.48 -16.96
C ARG A 124 19.45 8.28 -17.67
N LYS A 125 20.24 9.07 -16.92
CA LYS A 125 21.39 9.80 -17.47
C LYS A 125 22.48 8.87 -18.02
N GLN A 126 22.77 7.77 -17.32
CA GLN A 126 23.73 6.78 -17.81
C GLN A 126 23.25 6.10 -19.11
N MET A 127 21.99 5.69 -19.18
CA MET A 127 21.43 5.07 -20.40
C MET A 127 21.40 6.02 -21.61
N GLN A 128 21.23 7.33 -21.38
CA GLN A 128 21.32 8.35 -22.44
C GLN A 128 22.75 8.62 -22.90
N ALA A 129 23.76 8.32 -22.08
CA ALA A 129 25.17 8.52 -22.42
C ALA A 129 25.79 7.34 -23.17
N VAL A 130 25.11 6.18 -23.23
CA VAL A 130 25.54 4.99 -23.99
C VAL A 130 24.74 4.81 -25.29
N ALA A 131 23.87 5.76 -25.62
CA ALA A 131 22.99 5.75 -26.80
C ALA A 131 23.50 6.70 -27.89
#